data_AF-A0A920LL94-F1
#
_entry.id   AF-A0A920LL94-F1
#
_cell.length_a   1.000
_cell.length_b   1.000
_cell.length_c   1.000
_cell.angle_alpha   90.00
_cell.angle_beta   90.00
_cell.angle_gamma   90.00
#
_symmetry.space_group_name_H-M   'P 1'
#
loop_
_entity.id
_entity.type
_entity.pdbx_description
1 polymer ?
#
loop_
_entity_poly.entity_id
_entity_poly.type
_entity_poly.pdbx_seq_one_letter_code
_entity_poly.pdbx_strand_id
1 'polypeptide(L)'
;MFIPSDNITITTVTNASNGAEVEDVSSIKYFAPRLYSAQYRAVTPRDYEAIIQTIFPQTESVAVIGGEELNPPKFGQVQISIKPKNGTYVSDFDKTQIKNKLKNYAIRCINSEIVDLKILYVELNSTIYYNPAQVHQHLI
;
A
#
# COMPACT_ATOMS: atom_id res chain seq x y z
N MET A 1 -41.10 -43.55 -8.53
CA MET A 1 -40.88 -42.10 -8.28
C MET A 1 -39.40 -41.84 -8.56
N PHE A 2 -39.09 -41.17 -9.67
CA PHE A 2 -37.72 -40.85 -10.08
C PHE A 2 -37.43 -39.41 -9.67
N ILE A 3 -36.39 -39.19 -8.87
CA ILE A 3 -35.84 -37.86 -8.62
C ILE A 3 -34.59 -37.71 -9.51
N PRO A 4 -34.59 -36.84 -10.52
CA PRO A 4 -33.37 -36.59 -11.29
C PRO A 4 -32.36 -35.88 -10.38
N SER A 5 -31.15 -36.44 -10.27
CA SER A 5 -30.01 -35.73 -9.67
C SER A 5 -29.28 -34.98 -10.78
N ASP A 6 -29.55 -33.69 -10.92
CA ASP A 6 -28.72 -32.83 -11.76
C ASP A 6 -27.39 -32.55 -11.05
N ASN A 7 -26.28 -32.90 -11.70
CA ASN A 7 -24.95 -32.61 -11.22
C ASN A 7 -24.57 -31.17 -11.64
N ILE A 8 -24.66 -30.23 -10.70
CA ILE A 8 -24.25 -28.84 -10.93
C ILE A 8 -22.72 -28.81 -10.99
N THR A 9 -22.17 -28.69 -12.20
CA THR A 9 -20.72 -28.58 -12.41
C THR A 9 -20.33 -27.11 -12.32
N ILE A 10 -19.68 -26.71 -11.23
CA ILE A 10 -19.15 -25.36 -11.05
C ILE A 10 -17.76 -25.32 -11.70
N THR A 11 -17.64 -24.60 -12.82
CA THR A 11 -16.35 -24.31 -13.45
C THR A 11 -15.96 -22.85 -13.16
N THR A 12 -14.70 -22.63 -12.81
CA THR A 12 -14.20 -21.27 -12.58
C THR A 12 -14.01 -20.57 -13.93
N VAL A 13 -14.66 -19.43 -14.12
CA VAL A 13 -14.61 -18.67 -15.39
C VAL A 13 -13.27 -17.93 -15.55
N THR A 14 -12.61 -17.58 -14.45
CA THR A 14 -11.33 -16.88 -14.42
C THR A 14 -10.39 -17.50 -13.41
N ASN A 15 -9.09 -17.50 -13.72
CA ASN A 15 -8.05 -17.92 -12.77
C ASN A 15 -8.05 -17.00 -11.53
N ALA A 16 -7.61 -17.54 -10.39
CA ALA A 16 -7.42 -16.75 -9.18
C ALA A 16 -6.43 -15.61 -9.45
N SER A 17 -6.81 -14.39 -9.04
CA SER A 17 -6.00 -13.18 -9.14
C SER A 17 -5.96 -12.49 -7.78
N ASN A 18 -4.95 -11.64 -7.55
CA ASN A 18 -4.68 -10.95 -6.27
C ASN A 18 -3.99 -11.76 -5.17
N GLY A 19 -3.15 -12.74 -5.53
CA GLY A 19 -2.12 -13.23 -4.61
C GLY A 19 -1.08 -12.14 -4.32
N ALA A 20 -0.53 -12.12 -3.11
CA ALA A 20 0.57 -11.24 -2.74
C ALA A 20 1.71 -12.08 -2.16
N GLU A 21 2.95 -11.65 -2.40
CA GLU A 21 4.10 -12.22 -1.71
C GLU A 21 3.98 -11.97 -0.20
N VAL A 22 4.65 -12.83 0.58
CA VAL A 22 4.74 -12.67 2.03
C VAL A 22 5.39 -11.32 2.34
N GLU A 23 4.80 -10.59 3.29
CA GLU A 23 5.33 -9.30 3.72
C GLU A 23 6.68 -9.47 4.43
N ASP A 24 7.62 -8.57 4.16
CA ASP A 24 8.94 -8.60 4.79
C ASP A 24 8.84 -8.38 6.31
N VAL A 25 9.67 -9.08 7.07
CA VAL A 25 9.69 -9.01 8.54
C VAL A 25 9.96 -7.58 9.03
N SER A 26 10.77 -6.80 8.30
CA SER A 26 11.04 -5.40 8.64
C SER A 26 9.80 -4.51 8.48
N SER A 27 8.99 -4.74 7.46
CA SER A 27 7.73 -4.03 7.23
C SER A 27 6.72 -4.33 8.35
N ILE A 28 6.56 -5.62 8.69
CA ILE A 28 5.68 -6.04 9.80
C ILE A 28 6.12 -5.36 11.11
N LYS A 29 7.44 -5.36 11.40
CA LYS A 29 7.98 -4.73 12.61
C LYS A 29 7.78 -3.22 12.64
N TYR A 30 7.71 -2.57 11.47
CA TYR A 30 7.47 -1.15 11.36
C TYR A 30 5.99 -0.79 11.54
N PHE A 31 5.07 -1.51 10.89
CA PHE A 31 3.65 -1.17 10.87
C PHE A 31 2.84 -1.72 12.05
N ALA A 32 3.13 -2.96 12.51
CA ALA A 32 2.37 -3.60 13.59
C ALA A 32 2.31 -2.77 14.90
N PRO A 33 3.43 -2.28 15.47
CA PRO A 33 3.36 -1.48 16.69
C PRO A 33 2.68 -0.12 16.48
N ARG A 34 2.77 0.44 15.26
CA ARG A 34 2.15 1.74 14.94
C ARG A 34 0.65 1.63 14.82
N LEU A 35 0.14 0.58 14.16
CA LEU A 35 -1.29 0.32 14.09
C LEU A 35 -1.88 0.15 15.49
N TYR A 36 -1.16 -0.54 16.39
CA TYR A 36 -1.57 -0.69 17.78
C TYR A 36 -1.53 0.64 18.54
N SER A 37 -0.45 1.42 18.38
CA SER A 37 -0.30 2.74 19.01
C SER A 37 -1.38 3.74 18.56
N ALA A 38 -1.79 3.68 17.29
CA ALA A 38 -2.85 4.52 16.74
C ALA A 38 -4.22 4.20 17.33
N GLN A 39 -4.40 3.03 17.96
CA GLN A 39 -5.69 2.54 18.48
C GLN A 39 -6.82 2.66 17.44
N TYR A 40 -6.51 2.37 16.18
CA TYR A 40 -7.44 2.56 15.05
C TYR A 40 -7.95 4.01 14.91
N ARG A 41 -7.10 5.01 15.14
CA ARG A 41 -7.43 6.42 14.90
C ARG A 41 -6.34 7.08 14.07
N ALA A 42 -6.75 7.81 13.04
CA ALA A 42 -5.82 8.55 12.19
C ALA A 42 -5.70 9.99 12.71
N VAL A 43 -4.58 10.32 13.37
CA VAL A 43 -4.30 11.67 13.89
C VAL A 43 -3.02 12.22 13.29
N THR A 44 -1.96 11.42 13.31
CA THR A 44 -0.66 11.77 12.75
C THR A 44 -0.50 11.19 11.35
N PRO A 45 0.39 11.74 10.50
CA PRO A 45 0.68 11.20 9.18
C PRO A 45 1.01 9.70 9.20
N ARG A 46 1.73 9.25 10.23
CA ARG A 46 2.13 7.85 10.41
C ARG A 46 0.95 6.91 10.72
N ASP A 47 -0.09 7.42 11.39
CA ASP A 47 -1.30 6.64 11.66
C ASP A 47 -2.09 6.43 10.37
N TYR A 48 -2.16 7.46 9.52
CA TYR A 48 -2.77 7.35 8.19
C TYR A 48 -2.06 6.29 7.35
N GLU A 49 -0.72 6.25 7.34
CA GLU A 49 0.06 5.22 6.62
C GLU A 49 -0.35 3.80 7.06
N ALA A 50 -0.36 3.52 8.36
CA ALA A 50 -0.67 2.19 8.89
C ALA A 50 -2.15 1.78 8.64
N ILE A 51 -3.08 2.72 8.79
CA ILE A 51 -4.51 2.46 8.57
C ILE A 51 -4.81 2.22 7.09
N ILE A 52 -4.17 2.97 6.18
CA ILE A 52 -4.35 2.82 4.73
C ILE A 52 -3.95 1.41 4.27
N GLN A 53 -2.81 0.91 4.75
CA GLN A 53 -2.37 -0.45 4.43
C GLN A 53 -3.35 -1.52 4.92
N THR A 54 -4.06 -1.26 6.02
CA THR A 54 -5.08 -2.17 6.55
C THR A 54 -6.38 -2.14 5.71
N ILE A 55 -6.84 -0.96 5.29
CA ILE A 55 -8.10 -0.82 4.53
C ILE A 55 -7.96 -1.11 3.02
N PHE A 56 -6.73 -0.99 2.49
CA PHE A 56 -6.38 -1.20 1.09
C PHE A 56 -5.04 -1.98 0.99
N PRO A 57 -5.07 -3.32 1.13
CA PRO A 57 -3.86 -4.16 1.13
C PRO A 57 -3.18 -4.27 -0.24
N GLN A 58 -3.82 -3.76 -1.31
CA GLN A 58 -3.20 -3.64 -2.64
C GLN A 58 -2.25 -2.44 -2.75
N THR A 59 -1.91 -1.82 -1.63
CA THR A 59 -0.92 -0.75 -1.57
C THR A 59 0.49 -1.33 -1.51
N GLU A 60 1.39 -0.83 -2.36
CA GLU A 60 2.83 -1.10 -2.27
C GLU A 60 3.49 -0.13 -1.28
N SER A 61 3.19 1.16 -1.40
CA SER A 61 3.74 2.18 -0.50
C SER A 61 2.77 3.36 -0.35
N VAL A 62 2.81 3.99 0.83
CA VAL A 62 2.03 5.19 1.17
C VAL A 62 2.99 6.27 1.64
N ALA A 63 2.82 7.47 1.11
CA ALA A 63 3.42 8.67 1.67
C ALA A 63 2.30 9.59 2.17
N VAL A 64 2.42 10.05 3.42
CA VAL A 64 1.46 10.98 4.02
C VAL A 64 2.19 12.23 4.47
N ILE A 65 1.69 13.39 4.05
CA ILE A 65 2.27 14.70 4.35
C ILE A 65 1.21 15.56 5.04
N GLY A 66 1.59 16.17 6.16
CA GLY A 66 0.77 17.14 6.88
C GLY A 66 0.63 18.43 6.07
N GLY A 67 -0.56 19.02 6.07
CA GLY A 67 -0.82 20.25 5.33
C GLY A 67 0.00 21.46 5.82
N GLU A 68 0.52 21.40 7.04
CA GLU A 68 1.47 22.35 7.62
C GLU A 68 2.85 22.34 6.92
N GLU A 69 3.22 21.23 6.27
CA GLU A 69 4.49 21.09 5.55
C GLU A 69 4.38 21.51 4.08
N LEU A 70 3.16 21.78 3.60
CA LEU A 70 2.92 22.16 2.21
C LEU A 70 3.30 23.62 1.95
N ASN A 71 3.64 23.92 0.70
CA ASN A 71 3.86 25.29 0.24
C ASN A 71 2.94 25.59 -0.97
N PRO A 72 1.90 26.44 -0.81
CA PRO A 72 1.51 27.17 0.40
C PRO A 72 0.89 26.25 1.47
N PRO A 73 0.99 26.62 2.77
CA PRO A 73 0.51 25.77 3.86
C PRO A 73 -1.02 25.68 3.90
N LYS A 74 -1.53 24.48 4.16
CA LYS A 74 -2.96 24.17 4.24
C LYS A 74 -3.29 23.45 5.55
N PHE A 75 -3.42 24.21 6.63
CA PHE A 75 -3.72 23.65 7.95
C PHE A 75 -5.07 22.91 7.99
N GLY A 76 -5.12 21.82 8.77
CA GLY A 76 -6.31 20.96 8.85
C GLY A 76 -6.52 20.07 7.62
N GLN A 77 -5.52 19.98 6.74
CA GLN A 77 -5.50 19.06 5.60
C GLN A 77 -4.33 18.08 5.73
N VAL A 78 -4.52 16.85 5.24
CA VAL A 78 -3.47 15.85 5.08
C VAL A 78 -3.49 15.37 3.63
N GLN A 79 -2.33 15.39 2.98
CA GLN A 79 -2.15 14.85 1.64
C GLN A 79 -1.62 13.43 1.71
N ILE A 80 -2.22 12.55 0.92
CA ILE A 80 -1.99 11.13 0.94
C ILE A 80 -1.68 10.69 -0.49
N SER A 81 -0.54 10.05 -0.66
CA SER A 81 -0.08 9.53 -1.94
C SER A 81 0.10 8.03 -1.84
N ILE A 82 -0.64 7.27 -2.66
CA ILE A 82 -0.74 5.80 -2.57
C ILE A 82 -0.24 5.18 -3.87
N LYS A 83 0.85 4.41 -3.80
CA LYS A 83 1.33 3.61 -4.92
C LYS A 83 0.69 2.22 -4.85
N PRO A 84 -0.21 1.84 -5.77
CA PRO A 84 -0.78 0.50 -5.79
C PRO A 84 0.21 -0.52 -6.36
N LYS A 85 0.08 -1.80 -5.97
CA LYS A 85 0.90 -2.90 -6.49
C LYS A 85 0.64 -3.15 -7.99
N ASN A 86 -0.58 -2.88 -8.45
CA ASN A 86 -1.06 -3.22 -9.78
C ASN A 86 -0.98 -2.05 -10.79
N GLY A 87 -0.30 -0.94 -10.46
CA GLY A 87 -0.18 0.20 -11.37
C GLY A 87 0.49 1.43 -10.78
N THR A 88 0.53 2.51 -11.56
CA THR A 88 1.20 3.77 -11.16
C THR A 88 0.28 4.67 -10.33
N TYR A 89 -1.03 4.57 -10.52
CA TYR A 89 -2.03 5.44 -9.90
C TYR A 89 -3.24 4.64 -9.42
N VAL A 90 -3.92 5.16 -8.40
CA VAL A 90 -5.17 4.60 -7.88
C VAL A 90 -6.34 5.12 -8.72
N SER A 91 -7.31 4.26 -9.07
CA SER A 91 -8.49 4.67 -9.83
C SER A 91 -9.35 5.66 -9.02
N ASP A 92 -10.11 6.54 -9.68
CA ASP A 92 -10.97 7.50 -8.98
C ASP A 92 -12.07 6.83 -8.13
N PHE A 93 -12.52 5.64 -8.57
CA PHE A 93 -13.43 4.81 -7.81
C PHE A 93 -12.78 4.34 -6.50
N ASP A 94 -11.58 3.78 -6.57
CA ASP A 94 -10.84 3.31 -5.39
C ASP A 94 -10.45 4.48 -4.47
N LYS A 95 -10.06 5.63 -5.02
CA LYS A 95 -9.82 6.86 -4.23
C LYS A 95 -11.05 7.22 -3.40
N THR A 96 -12.24 7.16 -3.99
CA THR A 96 -13.50 7.44 -3.29
C THR A 96 -13.80 6.40 -2.22
N GLN A 97 -13.58 5.11 -2.51
CA GLN A 97 -13.76 4.04 -1.54
C GLN A 97 -12.80 4.15 -0.35
N ILE A 98 -11.51 4.41 -0.60
CA ILE A 98 -10.50 4.62 0.42
C ILE A 98 -10.88 5.82 1.28
N LYS A 99 -11.24 6.95 0.66
CA LYS A 99 -11.69 8.15 1.38
C LYS A 99 -12.89 7.88 2.29
N ASN A 100 -13.86 7.10 1.83
CA ASN A 100 -15.03 6.74 2.62
C ASN A 100 -14.68 5.82 3.80
N LYS A 101 -13.81 4.82 3.60
CA LYS A 101 -13.32 3.98 4.69
C LYS A 101 -12.51 4.77 5.71
N LEU A 102 -11.67 5.70 5.24
CA LEU A 102 -10.80 6.53 6.07
C LEU A 102 -11.60 7.45 7.00
N LYS A 103 -12.78 7.93 6.59
CA LYS A 103 -13.66 8.76 7.43
C LYS A 103 -14.07 8.11 8.74
N ASN A 104 -14.12 6.78 8.81
CA ASN A 104 -14.45 6.06 10.05
C ASN A 104 -13.31 6.10 11.08
N TYR A 105 -12.08 6.31 10.63
CA TYR A 105 -10.87 6.35 11.46
C TYR A 105 -10.36 7.78 11.68
N ALA A 106 -10.63 8.67 10.73
CA ALA A 106 -10.21 10.06 10.76
C ALA A 106 -11.05 10.88 11.75
N ILE A 107 -10.37 11.77 12.48
CA ILE A 107 -11.04 12.75 13.33
C ILE A 107 -11.69 13.81 12.43
N ARG A 108 -12.93 14.19 12.76
CA ARG A 108 -13.79 15.09 11.97
C ARG A 108 -13.18 16.48 11.63
N CYS A 109 -12.06 16.84 12.25
CA CYS A 109 -11.37 18.12 12.03
C CYS A 109 -10.31 18.11 10.90
N ILE A 110 -9.88 16.93 10.43
CA ILE A 110 -8.79 16.81 9.45
C ILE A 110 -9.36 16.31 8.11
N ASN A 111 -9.16 17.11 7.07
CA ASN A 111 -9.55 16.74 5.71
C ASN A 111 -8.44 15.95 5.03
N SER A 112 -8.74 14.72 4.59
CA SER A 112 -7.82 13.90 3.79
C SER A 112 -8.04 14.12 2.29
N GLU A 113 -6.96 14.37 1.56
CA GLU A 113 -6.93 14.47 0.11
C GLU A 113 -5.95 13.44 -0.45
N ILE A 114 -6.42 12.63 -1.40
CA ILE A 114 -5.56 11.65 -2.09
C ILE A 114 -5.04 12.32 -3.35
N VAL A 115 -3.72 12.46 -3.47
CA VAL A 115 -3.03 13.10 -4.59
C VAL A 115 -2.15 12.07 -5.29
N ASP A 116 -2.13 12.13 -6.62
CA ASP A 116 -1.32 11.23 -7.44
C ASP A 116 0.19 11.42 -7.20
N LEU A 117 0.94 10.32 -7.29
CA LEU A 117 2.38 10.36 -7.04
C LEU A 117 3.14 11.00 -8.20
N LYS A 118 4.16 11.77 -7.82
CA LYS A 118 5.24 12.16 -8.72
C LYS A 118 6.42 11.23 -8.46
N ILE A 119 6.66 10.30 -9.38
CA ILE A 119 7.74 9.32 -9.26
C ILE A 119 9.00 9.93 -9.86
N LEU A 120 10.08 9.99 -9.06
CA LEU A 120 11.41 10.32 -9.53
C LEU A 120 12.19 9.02 -9.75
N TYR A 121 12.70 8.82 -10.96
CA TYR A 121 13.58 7.71 -11.27
C TYR A 121 15.04 8.14 -11.10
N VAL A 122 15.83 7.31 -10.44
CA VAL A 122 17.27 7.53 -10.27
C VAL A 122 18.00 6.63 -11.25
N GLU A 123 18.75 7.24 -12.16
CA GLU A 123 19.64 6.51 -13.06
C GLU A 123 21.02 6.35 -12.39
N LEU A 124 21.48 5.10 -12.26
CA LEU A 124 22.77 4.78 -11.67
C LEU A 124 23.69 4.21 -12.74
N ASN A 125 24.83 4.87 -12.96
CA ASN A 125 25.93 4.32 -13.74
C ASN A 125 27.02 3.88 -12.76
N SER A 126 27.32 2.57 -12.71
CA SER A 126 28.31 2.00 -11.80
C SER A 126 29.26 1.09 -12.55
N THR A 127 30.56 1.35 -12.42
CA THR A 127 31.62 0.46 -12.91
C THR A 127 32.13 -0.37 -11.74
N ILE A 128 31.80 -1.66 -11.74
CA ILE A 128 32.17 -2.59 -10.66
C ILE A 128 33.46 -3.31 -11.04
N TYR A 129 34.48 -3.17 -10.20
CA TYR A 129 35.72 -3.94 -10.28
C TYR A 129 35.75 -4.96 -9.14
N TYR A 130 35.96 -6.24 -9.47
CA TYR A 130 36.14 -7.29 -8.48
C TYR A 130 37.43 -8.07 -8.75
N ASN A 131 38.06 -8.60 -7.70
CA ASN A 131 39.26 -9.42 -7.81
C ASN A 131 38.85 -10.89 -7.99
N PRO A 132 39.11 -11.51 -9.17
CA PRO A 132 38.69 -12.89 -9.43
C PRO A 132 39.37 -13.92 -8.52
N ALA A 133 40.52 -13.60 -7.92
CA ALA A 133 41.24 -14.54 -7.03
C ALA A 133 40.58 -14.73 -5.65
N GLN A 134 39.69 -13.82 -5.23
CA GLN A 134 38.99 -13.91 -3.95
C GLN A 134 37.57 -14.49 -4.07
N VAL A 135 37.14 -14.82 -5.29
CA VAL A 135 35.85 -15.47 -5.54
C VAL A 135 36.09 -16.98 -5.51
N HIS A 136 35.99 -17.58 -4.33
CA HIS A 136 36.06 -19.03 -4.19
C HIS A 136 34.84 -19.65 -4.89
N GLN A 137 35.07 -20.22 -6.07
CA GLN A 137 34.07 -20.94 -6.83
C GLN A 137 33.72 -22.23 -6.08
N HIS A 138 32.65 -22.20 -5.29
CA HIS A 138 32.06 -23.43 -4.75
C HIS A 138 31.35 -24.15 -5.91
N LEU A 139 32.12 -24.99 -6.61
CA LEU A 139 31.60 -25.93 -7.61
C LEU A 139 30.75 -26.99 -6.90
N ILE A 140 29.48 -27.08 -7.30
CA ILE A 140 28.64 -28.26 -7.13
C ILE A 140 28.80 -29.10 -8.40
#